data_AF-A0A8J6QYS1-F1
#
_entry.id   AF-A0A8J6QYS1-F1
#
_cell.length_a   1.000
_cell.length_b   1.000
_cell.length_c   1.000
_cell.angle_alpha   90.00
_cell.angle_beta   90.00
_cell.angle_gamma   90.00
#
_symmetry.space_group_name_H-M   'P 1'
#
loop_
_entity.id
_entity.type
_entity.pdbx_description
1 polymer ?
#
loop_
_entity_poly.entity_id
_entity_poly.type
_entity_poly.pdbx_seq_one_letter_code
_entity_poly.pdbx_strand_id
1 'polypeptide(L)'
;MNSQFQVLSNSEVISVEEADQIVVSHTTFKVGEFLELLKRDYLYSDEAEEWLGKGISCEILSPSKGWRKGKVKISLAFCPDETDSLLDDIRQQISEEGERD
;
A
#
# COMPACT_ATOMS: atom_id res chain seq x y z
N MET A 1 10.39 14.84 -10.55
CA MET A 1 9.19 14.15 -10.09
C MET A 1 9.65 12.82 -9.52
N ASN A 2 9.50 12.62 -8.22
CA ASN A 2 9.98 11.42 -7.53
C ASN A 2 8.77 10.84 -6.77
N SER A 3 7.79 10.34 -7.52
CA SER A 3 6.63 9.70 -6.91
C SER A 3 7.10 8.37 -6.33
N GLN A 4 6.98 8.23 -5.01
CA GLN A 4 7.40 7.04 -4.28
C GLN A 4 6.19 6.17 -4.00
N PHE A 5 6.34 4.85 -4.16
CA PHE A 5 5.31 3.90 -3.74
C PHE A 5 5.14 3.91 -2.22
N GLN A 6 3.94 4.22 -1.75
CA GLN A 6 3.53 4.12 -0.36
C GLN A 6 2.78 2.81 -0.11
N VAL A 7 3.14 2.10 0.96
CA VAL A 7 2.47 0.83 1.31
C VAL A 7 1.08 1.14 1.87
N LEU A 8 0.07 0.48 1.32
CA LEU A 8 -1.32 0.66 1.73
C LEU A 8 -1.67 -0.19 2.95
N SER A 9 -2.58 0.35 3.75
CA SER A 9 -3.26 -0.28 4.90
C SER A 9 -4.49 -1.08 4.45
N ASN A 10 -4.91 -2.04 5.27
CA ASN A 10 -6.03 -2.93 4.94
C ASN A 10 -7.38 -2.22 4.79
N SER A 11 -7.53 -1.02 5.35
CA SER A 11 -8.76 -0.22 5.30
C SER A 11 -8.90 0.63 4.04
N GLU A 12 -7.79 0.88 3.33
CA GLU A 12 -7.81 1.68 2.11
C GLU A 12 -8.54 0.94 0.99
N VAL A 13 -9.20 1.73 0.15
CA VAL A 13 -10.02 1.27 -0.97
C VAL A 13 -9.29 1.55 -2.26
N ILE A 14 -9.19 0.54 -3.11
CA ILE A 14 -8.61 0.62 -4.44
C ILE A 14 -9.74 0.50 -5.45
N SER A 15 -9.66 1.29 -6.52
CA SER A 15 -10.49 1.13 -7.71
C SER A 15 -9.58 0.92 -8.93
N VAL A 16 -9.88 -0.08 -9.74
CA VAL A 16 -9.18 -0.40 -10.99
C VAL A 16 -10.16 -0.57 -12.14
N GLU A 17 -9.67 -0.49 -13.37
CA GLU A 17 -10.45 -0.83 -14.57
C GLU A 17 -10.78 -2.34 -14.59
N GLU A 18 -11.87 -2.72 -15.25
CA GLU A 18 -12.27 -4.14 -15.36
C GLU A 18 -11.17 -5.00 -16.00
N ALA A 19 -10.42 -4.43 -16.95
CA ALA A 19 -9.33 -5.12 -17.65
C ALA A 19 -8.12 -5.43 -16.75
N ASP A 20 -7.97 -4.73 -15.62
CA ASP A 20 -6.84 -4.86 -14.69
C ASP A 20 -7.19 -5.70 -13.43
N GLN A 21 -8.41 -6.27 -13.37
CA GLN A 21 -8.81 -7.17 -12.30
C GLN A 21 -8.00 -8.48 -12.34
N ILE A 22 -7.54 -8.93 -11.17
CA ILE A 22 -6.76 -10.17 -11.04
C ILE A 22 -7.33 -11.12 -9.98
N VAL A 23 -7.43 -10.67 -8.73
CA VAL A 23 -7.79 -11.50 -7.57
C VAL A 23 -9.24 -11.24 -7.14
N VAL A 24 -9.69 -9.99 -7.25
CA VAL A 24 -11.04 -9.55 -6.86
C VAL A 24 -11.87 -9.39 -8.13
N SER A 25 -13.11 -9.89 -8.12
CA SER A 25 -14.00 -9.89 -9.29
C SER A 25 -14.73 -8.57 -9.55
N HIS A 26 -14.58 -7.58 -8.68
CA HIS A 26 -15.18 -6.26 -8.80
C HIS A 26 -14.10 -5.18 -8.84
N THR A 27 -14.43 -4.04 -9.43
CA THR A 27 -13.47 -2.96 -9.70
C THR A 27 -13.04 -2.21 -8.45
N THR A 28 -13.86 -2.18 -7.40
CA THR A 28 -13.61 -1.40 -6.18
C THR A 28 -13.60 -2.28 -4.94
N PHE A 29 -12.46 -2.40 -4.28
CA PHE A 29 -12.25 -3.31 -3.16
C PHE A 29 -11.31 -2.74 -2.10
N LYS A 30 -11.39 -3.29 -0.88
CA LYS A 30 -10.42 -2.95 0.16
C LYS A 30 -9.12 -3.73 -0.03
N VAL A 31 -8.00 -3.15 0.39
CA VAL A 31 -6.70 -3.85 0.42
C VAL A 31 -6.80 -5.14 1.24
N GLY A 32 -7.47 -5.11 2.39
CA GLY A 32 -7.67 -6.30 3.23
C GLY A 32 -8.42 -7.42 2.50
N GLU A 33 -9.47 -7.07 1.76
CA GLU A 33 -10.25 -8.02 0.95
C GLU A 33 -9.38 -8.67 -0.12
N PHE A 34 -8.58 -7.88 -0.84
CA PHE A 34 -7.65 -8.39 -1.83
C PHE A 34 -6.67 -9.41 -1.22
N LEU A 35 -6.07 -9.10 -0.07
CA LEU A 35 -5.10 -9.99 0.58
C LEU A 35 -5.76 -11.27 1.11
N GLU A 36 -7.00 -11.19 1.62
CA GLU A 36 -7.77 -12.36 2.05
C GLU A 36 -8.08 -13.31 0.89
N LEU A 37 -8.51 -12.75 -0.25
CA LEU A 37 -8.76 -13.53 -1.46
C LEU A 37 -7.48 -14.10 -2.05
N LEU A 38 -6.37 -13.33 -2.04
CA LEU A 38 -5.05 -13.82 -2.46
C LEU A 38 -4.59 -15.00 -1.59
N LYS A 39 -4.78 -14.92 -0.27
CA LYS A 39 -4.50 -16.03 0.66
C LYS A 39 -5.32 -17.26 0.27
N ARG A 40 -6.65 -17.08 0.16
CA ARG A 40 -7.60 -18.17 -0.07
C ARG A 40 -7.40 -18.89 -1.40
N ASP A 41 -7.11 -18.13 -2.46
CA ASP A 41 -7.17 -18.65 -3.84
C ASP A 41 -5.80 -19.03 -4.40
N TYR A 42 -4.70 -18.49 -3.83
CA TYR A 42 -3.36 -18.65 -4.39
C TYR A 42 -2.29 -19.08 -3.38
N LEU A 43 -2.45 -18.78 -2.08
CA LEU A 43 -1.44 -19.08 -1.06
C LEU A 43 -1.98 -20.09 -0.05
N TYR A 44 -2.01 -21.37 -0.44
CA TYR A 44 -2.54 -22.48 0.35
C TYR A 44 -1.58 -22.99 1.45
N SER A 45 -1.15 -22.13 2.37
CA SER A 45 -0.32 -22.59 3.49
C SER A 45 -0.38 -21.68 4.72
N ASP A 46 -0.07 -22.23 5.90
CA ASP A 46 0.02 -21.47 7.15
C ASP A 46 1.13 -20.41 7.08
N GLU A 47 2.19 -20.67 6.30
CA GLU A 47 3.26 -19.71 6.05
C GLU A 47 2.77 -18.46 5.30
N ALA A 48 1.70 -18.55 4.51
CA ALA A 48 1.09 -17.41 3.83
C ALA A 48 0.55 -16.36 4.81
N GLU A 49 0.17 -16.77 6.02
CA GLU A 49 -0.33 -15.87 7.06
C GLU A 49 0.75 -14.90 7.54
N GLU A 50 1.98 -15.39 7.72
CA GLU A 50 3.09 -14.53 8.10
C GLU A 50 3.50 -13.59 6.95
N TRP A 51 3.45 -14.06 5.70
CA TRP A 51 3.73 -13.22 4.52
C TRP A 51 2.73 -12.08 4.34
N LEU A 52 1.45 -12.28 4.64
CA LEU A 52 0.40 -11.25 4.49
C LEU A 52 0.18 -10.43 5.77
N GLY A 53 0.64 -10.93 6.92
CA GLY A 53 0.53 -10.28 8.23
C GLY A 53 1.79 -9.54 8.68
N LYS A 54 2.54 -10.15 9.59
CA LYS A 54 3.68 -9.52 10.29
C LYS A 54 5.00 -9.53 9.51
N GLY A 55 5.04 -10.26 8.39
CA GLY A 55 6.23 -10.52 7.61
C GLY A 55 7.13 -11.58 8.21
N ILE A 56 7.81 -12.32 7.33
CA ILE A 56 8.78 -13.35 7.71
C ILE A 56 10.16 -12.75 7.96
N SER A 57 10.93 -13.35 8.86
CA SER A 57 12.34 -12.97 9.08
C SER A 57 13.19 -13.35 7.87
N CYS A 58 14.04 -12.44 7.40
CA CYS A 58 14.94 -12.67 6.27
C CYS A 58 16.24 -11.88 6.40
N GLU A 59 17.20 -12.18 5.53
CA GLU A 59 18.38 -11.35 5.31
C GLU A 59 18.35 -10.84 3.87
N ILE A 60 18.63 -9.54 3.68
CA ILE A 60 18.75 -8.94 2.35
C ILE A 60 20.19 -8.52 2.10
N LEU A 61 20.63 -8.66 0.85
CA LEU A 61 21.86 -8.10 0.34
C LEU A 61 21.50 -7.04 -0.71
N SER A 62 21.88 -5.79 -0.49
CA SER A 62 21.62 -4.71 -1.46
C SER A 62 22.93 -4.24 -2.09
N PRO A 63 22.93 -3.76 -3.34
CA PRO A 63 24.09 -3.06 -3.88
C PRO A 63 24.51 -1.94 -2.91
N SER A 64 25.81 -1.83 -2.60
CA SER A 64 26.40 -0.91 -1.61
C SER A 64 26.08 -1.14 -0.12
N LYS A 65 25.28 -2.16 0.25
CA LYS A 65 25.01 -2.52 1.65
C LYS A 65 25.33 -4.01 1.86
N GLY A 66 26.01 -4.37 2.95
CA GLY A 66 26.22 -5.77 3.30
C GLY A 66 24.92 -6.52 3.64
N TRP A 67 25.05 -7.80 3.99
CA TRP A 67 23.92 -8.60 4.49
C TRP A 67 23.28 -7.95 5.73
N ARG A 68 21.95 -7.87 5.72
CA ARG A 68 21.18 -7.27 6.82
C ARG A 68 19.94 -8.09 7.15
N LYS A 69 19.77 -8.41 8.42
CA LYS A 69 18.53 -9.01 8.96
C LYS A 69 17.38 -8.02 8.92
N GLY A 70 16.18 -8.52 8.66
CA GLY A 70 14.95 -7.75 8.62
C GLY A 70 13.74 -8.65 8.45
N LYS A 71 12.64 -8.07 7.97
CA LYS A 71 11.43 -8.79 7.60
C LYS A 71 10.96 -8.42 6.20
N VAL A 72 10.32 -9.37 5.53
CA VAL A 72 9.65 -9.16 4.24
C VAL A 72 8.20 -9.60 4.34
N LYS A 73 7.30 -8.86 3.70
CA LYS A 73 5.85 -9.16 3.62
C LYS A 73 5.32 -8.79 2.24
N ILE A 74 4.17 -9.35 1.88
CA ILE A 74 3.39 -8.98 0.70
C ILE A 74 2.43 -7.85 1.09
N SER A 75 2.40 -6.78 0.31
CA SER A 75 1.47 -5.65 0.51
C SER A 75 1.24 -4.94 -0.82
N LEU A 76 0.11 -4.25 -0.94
CA LEU A 76 -0.15 -3.36 -2.07
C LEU A 76 0.50 -2.00 -1.80
N ALA A 77 0.99 -1.36 -2.86
CA ALA A 77 1.58 -0.04 -2.76
C ALA A 77 0.99 0.88 -3.84
N PHE A 78 0.82 2.15 -3.50
CA PHE A 78 0.25 3.17 -4.36
C PHE A 78 1.27 4.27 -4.64
N CYS A 79 1.24 4.80 -5.86
CA CYS A 79 2.12 5.89 -6.27
C CYS A 79 1.21 6.97 -6.87
N PRO A 80 0.99 8.10 -6.17
CA PRO A 80 0.11 9.14 -6.68
C PRO A 80 0.78 9.89 -7.84
N ASP A 81 -0.03 10.27 -8.85
CA ASP A 81 0.42 11.08 -9.98
C ASP A 81 0.77 12.51 -9.55
N GLU A 82 0.05 13.03 -8.56
CA GLU A 82 0.30 14.32 -7.93
C GLU A 82 0.92 14.08 -6.54
N THR A 83 2.03 14.75 -6.24
CA THR A 83 2.56 14.74 -4.88
C THR A 83 1.64 15.57 -3.99
N ASP A 84 1.05 14.95 -2.97
CA ASP A 84 0.40 15.66 -1.87
C ASP A 84 1.39 16.67 -1.29
N SER A 85 1.23 17.93 -1.65
CA SER A 85 2.08 19.00 -1.17
C SER A 85 1.55 19.42 0.19
N LEU A 86 2.33 19.20 1.25
CA LEU A 86 2.04 19.69 2.61
C LEU A 86 1.70 21.20 2.65
N LEU A 87 2.12 21.96 1.63
CA LEU A 87 1.81 23.38 1.50
C LEU A 87 0.36 23.64 1.06
N ASP A 88 -0.27 22.69 0.36
CA ASP A 88 -1.66 22.83 -0.07
C ASP A 88 -2.61 22.63 1.11
N ASP A 89 -2.31 21.70 2.02
CA ASP A 89 -3.00 21.55 3.31
C ASP A 89 -2.91 22.84 4.16
N ILE A 90 -1.71 23.44 4.24
CA ILE A 90 -1.49 24.69 4.98
C ILE A 90 -2.24 25.86 4.33
N ARG A 91 -2.24 25.96 3.00
CA ARG A 91 -2.98 27.00 2.26
C ARG A 91 -4.48 26.91 2.52
N GLN A 92 -5.01 25.70 2.58
CA GLN A 92 -6.42 25.46 2.85
C GLN A 92 -6.80 25.92 4.26
N GLN A 93 -5.98 25.62 5.27
CA GLN A 93 -6.19 26.08 6.65
C GLN A 93 -6.16 27.61 6.79
N ILE A 94 -5.21 28.29 6.15
CA ILE A 94 -5.11 29.77 6.22
C ILE A 94 -6.30 30.45 5.53
N SER A 95 -6.80 29.86 4.44
CA SER A 95 -7.96 30.40 3.71
C SER A 95 -9.24 30.32 4.53
N GLU A 96 -9.41 29.26 5.33
CA GLU A 96 -10.58 29.04 6.21
C GLU A 96 -10.57 29.89 7.49
N GLU A 97 -9.41 30.41 7.89
CA GLU A 97 -9.26 31.31 9.05
C GLU A 97 -9.50 32.78 8.68
N GLY A 98 -9.17 33.19 7.44
CA GLY A 98 -9.38 34.56 6.95
C GLY A 98 -10.82 34.95 6.62
N GLU A 99 -11.75 33.99 6.55
CA GLU A 99 -13.18 34.23 6.28
C GLU A 99 -14.05 34.32 7.56
N ARG A 100 -13.45 34.19 8.74
CA ARG A 100 -14.16 34.23 10.05
C ARG A 100 -14.12 35.59 10.75
N ASP A 101 -13.60 36.64 10.11
CA ASP A 101 -13.53 38.02 10.62
C ASP A 101 -14.44 39.00 9.85
#